data_AF-A0A372MK53-F1
#
_entry.id   AF-A0A372MK53-F1
#
_cell.length_a   1.000
_cell.length_b   1.000
_cell.length_c   1.000
_cell.angle_alpha   90.00
_cell.angle_beta   90.00
_cell.angle_gamma   90.00
#
_symmetry.space_group_name_H-M   'P 1'
#
loop_
_entity.id
_entity.type
_entity.pdbx_description
1 polymer ?
#
loop_
_entity_poly.entity_id
_entity_poly.type
_entity_poly.pdbx_seq_one_letter_code
_entity_poly.pdbx_strand_id
1 'polypeptide(L)'
;MNLDVTTQPVIDPLIWHTFPDEKDGIMSDEIWKCGPLVCTLLKNPACRNGEQLVAIPYAMVVKRDGAAILAVSLEQEDLRALSYTMGISLRELQEDYQTKGNFSELRGFVYSDVTREDLGVYDGDMDLQSIRIFFLETVCDTFDILSEPVQVTM
;
A
#
# COMPACT_ATOMS: atom_id res chain seq x y z
N MET A 1 -6.78 -0.84 12.96
CA MET A 1 -5.97 0.10 13.78
C MET A 1 -6.67 1.46 13.85
N ASN A 2 -6.65 2.17 15.00
CA ASN A 2 -7.21 3.53 15.12
C ASN A 2 -6.09 4.52 15.47
N LEU A 3 -5.76 5.41 14.54
CA LEU A 3 -4.72 6.42 14.67
C LEU A 3 -5.32 7.81 14.85
N ASP A 4 -4.60 8.68 15.54
CA ASP A 4 -4.98 10.09 15.68
C ASP A 4 -4.34 10.91 14.55
N VAL A 5 -5.21 11.49 13.71
CA VAL A 5 -4.83 12.29 12.55
C VAL A 5 -3.90 13.46 12.89
N THR A 6 -3.96 14.01 14.10
CA THR A 6 -3.19 15.18 14.54
C THR A 6 -1.82 14.83 15.11
N THR A 7 -1.66 13.62 15.63
CA THR A 7 -0.45 13.20 16.36
C THR A 7 0.31 12.07 15.69
N GLN A 8 -0.28 11.37 14.71
CA GLN A 8 0.37 10.26 14.01
C GLN A 8 1.76 10.66 13.49
N PRO A 9 2.85 9.95 13.86
CA PRO A 9 4.19 10.28 13.40
C PRO A 9 4.38 10.10 11.90
N VAL A 10 5.41 10.75 11.38
CA VAL A 10 5.87 10.55 10.00
C VAL A 10 6.53 9.17 9.89
N ILE A 11 6.23 8.46 8.82
CA ILE A 11 6.88 7.18 8.51
C ILE A 11 8.33 7.47 8.13
N ASP A 12 9.28 6.82 8.80
CA ASP A 12 10.62 6.68 8.24
C ASP A 12 10.54 5.63 7.12
N PRO A 13 10.73 6.03 5.84
CA PRO A 13 10.52 5.13 4.71
C PRO A 13 11.49 3.95 4.67
N LEU A 14 12.56 3.96 5.48
CA LEU A 14 13.55 2.89 5.56
C LEU A 14 13.20 1.80 6.57
N ILE A 15 12.15 2.00 7.39
CA ILE A 15 11.71 0.98 8.37
C ILE A 15 11.12 -0.24 7.67
N TRP A 16 10.44 -0.04 6.53
CA TRP A 16 9.75 -1.12 5.82
C TRP A 16 10.35 -1.37 4.44
N HIS A 17 10.86 -2.58 4.22
CA HIS A 17 11.48 -2.96 2.95
C HIS A 17 10.53 -2.88 1.75
N THR A 18 9.23 -3.08 1.97
CA THR A 18 8.20 -3.09 0.92
C THR A 18 7.42 -1.78 0.84
N PHE A 19 7.86 -0.72 1.53
CA PHE A 19 7.17 0.56 1.49
C PHE A 19 7.11 1.10 0.06
N PRO A 20 5.94 1.54 -0.44
CA PRO A 20 5.83 2.09 -1.79
C PRO A 20 6.63 3.40 -1.91
N ASP A 21 7.32 3.60 -3.03
CA ASP A 21 7.96 4.88 -3.32
C ASP A 21 6.90 5.95 -3.63
N GLU A 22 6.70 6.86 -2.68
CA GLU A 22 5.76 7.99 -2.78
C GLU A 22 6.02 8.97 -3.94
N LYS A 23 7.14 8.82 -4.66
CA LYS A 23 7.49 9.64 -5.84
C LYS A 23 7.27 8.92 -7.16
N ASP A 24 6.97 7.62 -7.13
CA ASP A 24 6.80 6.79 -8.31
C ASP A 24 5.32 6.43 -8.53
N GLY A 25 4.93 6.20 -9.78
CA GLY A 25 3.57 5.77 -10.12
C GLY A 25 2.45 6.77 -9.79
N ILE A 26 2.75 8.03 -9.47
CA ILE A 26 1.74 9.03 -9.06
C ILE A 26 0.65 9.20 -10.12
N MET A 27 -0.60 9.02 -9.70
CA MET A 27 -1.78 9.33 -10.51
C MET A 27 -2.26 10.74 -10.17
N SER A 28 -1.92 11.73 -11.01
CA SER A 28 -2.20 13.15 -10.74
C SER A 28 -3.70 13.49 -10.67
N ASP A 29 -4.53 12.67 -11.30
CA ASP A 29 -5.99 12.74 -11.27
C ASP A 29 -6.60 12.03 -10.04
N GLU A 30 -5.83 11.29 -9.26
CA GLU A 30 -6.30 10.51 -8.10
C GLU A 30 -5.70 11.02 -6.79
N ILE A 31 -5.81 12.34 -6.58
CA ILE A 31 -5.47 13.01 -5.34
C ILE A 31 -6.77 13.36 -4.60
N TRP A 32 -6.86 12.96 -3.34
CA TRP A 32 -8.06 13.03 -2.52
C TRP A 32 -7.76 13.73 -1.20
N LYS A 33 -8.76 14.45 -0.67
CA LYS A 33 -8.73 14.99 0.69
C LYS A 33 -9.66 14.18 1.57
N CYS A 34 -9.13 13.68 2.68
CA CYS A 34 -9.88 13.01 3.74
C CYS A 34 -9.64 13.81 5.03
N GLY A 35 -10.60 14.68 5.40
CA GLY A 35 -10.38 15.65 6.48
C GLY A 35 -9.15 16.53 6.23
N PRO A 36 -8.16 16.59 7.15
CA PRO A 36 -6.93 17.37 6.96
C PRO A 36 -5.86 16.66 6.12
N LEU A 37 -6.10 15.41 5.71
CA LEU A 37 -5.11 14.58 5.03
C LEU A 37 -5.20 14.71 3.52
N VAL A 38 -4.05 14.56 2.86
CA VAL A 38 -3.96 14.44 1.40
C VAL A 38 -3.55 13.01 1.07
N CYS A 39 -4.43 12.30 0.36
CA CYS A 39 -4.23 10.94 -0.08
C CYS A 39 -3.91 10.94 -1.57
N THR A 40 -2.80 10.30 -1.96
CA THR A 40 -2.38 10.22 -3.37
C THR A 40 -2.34 8.76 -3.78
N LEU A 41 -3.11 8.40 -4.80
CA LEU A 41 -3.06 7.06 -5.37
C LEU A 41 -1.84 6.94 -6.31
N LEU A 42 -1.19 5.79 -6.22
CA LEU A 42 -0.05 5.37 -6.99
C LEU A 42 -0.41 4.10 -7.75
N LYS A 43 0.06 3.99 -8.99
CA LYS A 43 -0.09 2.81 -9.84
C LYS A 43 1.28 2.22 -10.16
N ASN A 44 1.46 0.94 -9.84
CA ASN A 44 2.70 0.21 -10.00
C ASN A 44 3.95 0.92 -9.40
N PRO A 45 3.88 1.52 -8.19
CA PRO A 45 5.08 2.14 -7.61
C PRO A 45 6.13 1.08 -7.31
N ALA A 46 7.41 1.42 -7.49
CA ALA A 46 8.51 0.65 -6.96
C ALA A 46 8.52 0.61 -5.43
N CYS A 47 9.17 -0.41 -4.84
CA CYS A 47 9.57 -0.35 -3.42
C CYS A 47 10.60 0.77 -3.20
N ARG A 48 10.44 1.54 -2.13
CA ARG A 48 11.27 2.70 -1.80
C ARG A 48 12.74 2.38 -1.58
N ASN A 49 13.03 1.19 -1.04
CA ASN A 49 14.40 0.74 -0.80
C ASN A 49 15.08 0.15 -2.07
N GLY A 50 14.34 0.01 -3.18
CA GLY A 50 14.82 -0.58 -4.44
C GLY A 50 14.78 -2.12 -4.50
N GLU A 51 14.44 -2.80 -3.41
CA GLU A 51 14.29 -4.26 -3.37
C GLU A 51 12.87 -4.66 -3.78
N GLN A 52 12.74 -5.19 -4.99
CA GLN A 52 11.45 -5.61 -5.56
C GLN A 52 11.05 -7.02 -5.07
N LEU A 53 10.91 -7.19 -3.75
CA LEU A 53 10.45 -8.45 -3.14
C LEU A 53 8.94 -8.65 -3.32
N VAL A 54 8.21 -7.55 -3.51
CA VAL A 54 6.78 -7.53 -3.81
C VAL A 54 6.52 -6.76 -5.09
N ALA A 55 5.50 -7.16 -5.83
CA ALA A 55 4.84 -6.32 -6.82
C ALA A 55 3.72 -5.55 -6.12
N ILE A 56 3.65 -4.23 -6.37
CA ILE A 56 2.64 -3.34 -5.79
C ILE A 56 1.76 -2.80 -6.92
N PRO A 57 0.64 -3.44 -7.31
CA PRO A 57 -0.19 -2.93 -8.39
C PRO A 57 -0.74 -1.52 -8.12
N TYR A 58 -1.13 -1.27 -6.87
CA TYR A 58 -1.61 0.03 -6.41
C TYR A 58 -1.22 0.29 -4.97
N ALA A 59 -1.01 1.57 -4.64
CA ALA A 59 -0.85 2.02 -3.27
C ALA A 59 -1.44 3.43 -3.10
N MET A 60 -1.83 3.78 -1.88
CA MET A 60 -2.24 5.13 -1.51
C MET A 60 -1.35 5.65 -0.40
N VAL A 61 -0.63 6.74 -0.66
CA VAL A 61 0.19 7.42 0.34
C VAL A 61 -0.63 8.56 0.94
N VAL A 62 -0.66 8.61 2.27
CA VAL A 62 -1.42 9.60 3.03
C VAL A 62 -0.47 10.56 3.72
N LYS A 63 -0.65 11.85 3.45
CA LYS A 63 0.22 12.92 3.92
C LYS A 63 -0.51 13.90 4.81
N ARG A 64 0.17 14.32 5.87
CA ARG A 64 -0.17 15.50 6.69
C ARG A 64 0.94 16.52 6.54
N ASP A 65 0.58 17.76 6.18
CA ASP A 65 1.53 18.85 5.94
C ASP A 65 2.68 18.48 4.97
N GLY A 66 2.39 17.62 3.99
CA GLY A 66 3.35 17.16 2.98
C GLY A 66 4.25 15.98 3.39
N ALA A 67 4.17 15.51 4.63
CA ALA A 67 4.92 14.34 5.11
C ALA A 67 4.03 13.09 5.17
N ALA A 68 4.56 11.93 4.73
CA ALA A 68 3.84 10.66 4.76
C ALA A 68 3.68 10.14 6.19
N ILE A 69 2.44 9.88 6.61
CA ILE A 69 2.10 9.39 7.95
C ILE A 69 1.40 8.03 7.93
N LEU A 70 0.89 7.62 6.76
CA LEU A 70 0.30 6.32 6.49
C LEU A 70 0.57 5.96 5.01
N ALA A 71 0.69 4.68 4.71
CA ALA A 71 0.47 4.18 3.35
C ALA A 71 -0.41 2.95 3.39
N VAL A 72 -1.27 2.78 2.40
CA VAL A 72 -2.03 1.55 2.19
C VAL A 72 -1.59 0.98 0.84
N SER A 73 -1.38 -0.32 0.72
CA SER A 73 -0.95 -0.94 -0.54
C SER A 73 -1.70 -2.23 -0.80
N LEU A 74 -1.76 -2.60 -2.08
CA LEU A 74 -2.07 -3.94 -2.52
C LEU A 74 -0.77 -4.57 -3.01
N GLU A 75 -0.43 -5.75 -2.48
CA GLU A 75 0.88 -6.38 -2.71
C GLU A 75 0.74 -7.85 -3.07
N GLN A 76 1.64 -8.30 -3.94
CA GLN A 76 1.90 -9.72 -4.17
C GLN A 76 3.39 -9.96 -4.00
N GLU A 77 3.76 -10.96 -3.22
CA GLU A 77 5.16 -11.36 -3.12
C GLU A 77 5.61 -11.97 -4.45
N ASP A 78 6.77 -11.53 -4.97
CA ASP A 78 7.40 -12.16 -6.14
C ASP A 78 8.21 -13.36 -5.65
N LEU A 79 7.65 -14.56 -5.84
CA LEU A 79 8.25 -15.81 -5.39
C LEU A 79 9.61 -16.07 -6.05
N ARG A 80 9.89 -15.47 -7.22
CA ARG A 80 11.22 -15.57 -7.85
C ARG A 80 12.22 -14.68 -7.12
N ALA A 81 11.82 -13.47 -6.76
CA ALA A 81 12.66 -12.55 -5.99
C ALA A 81 12.96 -13.12 -4.58
N LEU A 82 11.95 -13.72 -3.94
CA LEU A 82 12.13 -14.44 -2.68
C LEU A 82 13.03 -15.65 -2.83
N SER A 83 12.83 -16.48 -3.87
CA SER A 83 13.69 -17.64 -4.16
C SER A 83 15.15 -17.24 -4.28
N TYR A 84 15.44 -16.17 -5.03
CA TYR A 84 16.80 -15.66 -5.20
C TYR A 84 17.39 -15.11 -3.88
N THR A 85 16.60 -14.33 -3.14
CA THR A 85 17.05 -13.66 -1.91
C THR A 85 17.28 -14.63 -0.77
N MET A 86 16.40 -15.63 -0.61
CA MET A 86 16.42 -16.58 0.51
C MET A 86 17.19 -17.87 0.19
N GLY A 87 17.54 -18.11 -1.09
CA GLY A 87 18.18 -19.36 -1.53
C GLY A 87 17.25 -20.57 -1.48
N ILE A 88 15.94 -20.36 -1.40
CA ILE A 88 14.90 -21.40 -1.40
C ILE A 88 14.50 -21.68 -2.84
N SER A 89 14.16 -22.94 -3.17
CA SER A 89 13.72 -23.25 -4.53
C SER A 89 12.36 -22.61 -4.85
N LEU A 90 12.20 -22.07 -6.06
CA LEU A 90 10.92 -21.52 -6.50
C LEU A 90 9.77 -22.54 -6.40
N ARG A 91 10.04 -23.82 -6.64
CA ARG A 91 9.04 -24.88 -6.56
C ARG A 91 8.52 -25.08 -5.13
N GLU A 92 9.42 -25.04 -4.15
CA GLU A 92 9.07 -25.13 -2.74
C GLU A 92 8.20 -23.95 -2.31
N LEU A 93 8.56 -22.72 -2.70
CA LEU A 93 7.72 -21.54 -2.48
C LEU A 93 6.36 -21.68 -3.17
N GLN A 94 6.29 -22.19 -4.39
CA GLN A 94 5.02 -22.42 -5.08
C GLN A 94 4.13 -23.47 -4.36
N GLU A 95 4.74 -24.53 -3.82
CA GLU A 95 4.04 -25.55 -3.03
C GLU A 95 3.52 -24.95 -1.71
N ASP A 96 4.33 -24.16 -1.00
CA ASP A 96 3.96 -23.50 0.25
C ASP A 96 2.83 -22.48 0.08
N TYR A 97 2.92 -21.66 -0.97
CA TYR A 97 1.91 -20.65 -1.32
C TYR A 97 0.71 -21.24 -2.08
N GLN A 98 0.71 -22.56 -2.32
CA GLN A 98 -0.35 -23.29 -3.02
C GLN A 98 -0.70 -22.68 -4.39
N THR A 99 0.30 -22.17 -5.10
CA THR A 99 0.14 -21.49 -6.39
C THR A 99 0.98 -22.13 -7.48
N LYS A 100 0.52 -22.06 -8.73
CA LYS A 100 1.32 -22.42 -9.91
C LYS A 100 1.99 -21.20 -10.54
N GLY A 101 1.71 -20.00 -10.03
CA GLY A 101 2.23 -18.73 -10.52
C GLY A 101 3.57 -18.36 -9.88
N ASN A 102 4.07 -17.18 -10.24
CA ASN A 102 5.27 -16.59 -9.64
C ASN A 102 4.95 -15.55 -8.56
N PHE A 103 3.67 -15.34 -8.28
CA PHE A 103 3.19 -14.34 -7.34
C PHE A 103 2.27 -14.99 -6.32
N SER A 104 2.31 -14.49 -5.08
CA SER A 104 1.33 -14.82 -4.05
C SER A 104 -0.06 -14.28 -4.40
N GLU A 105 -1.05 -14.59 -3.56
CA GLU A 105 -2.32 -13.87 -3.55
C GLU A 105 -2.10 -12.37 -3.35
N LEU A 106 -3.00 -11.57 -3.91
CA LEU A 106 -3.02 -10.12 -3.72
C LEU A 106 -3.58 -9.81 -2.33
N ARG A 107 -2.81 -9.07 -1.53
CA ARG A 107 -3.17 -8.77 -0.13
C ARG A 107 -3.08 -7.27 0.13
N GLY A 108 -3.94 -6.78 1.01
CA GLY A 108 -3.89 -5.40 1.46
C GLY A 108 -2.96 -5.22 2.65
N PHE A 109 -2.21 -4.13 2.69
CA PHE A 109 -1.36 -3.77 3.83
C PHE A 109 -1.53 -2.31 4.22
N VAL A 110 -1.44 -2.02 5.53
CA VAL A 110 -1.37 -0.66 6.07
C VAL A 110 -0.04 -0.46 6.77
N TYR A 111 0.68 0.57 6.36
CA TYR A 111 1.94 1.01 6.94
C TYR A 111 1.71 2.23 7.81
N SER A 112 2.20 2.17 9.04
CA SER A 112 2.40 3.31 9.93
C SER A 112 3.90 3.46 10.25
N ASP A 113 4.24 4.35 11.17
CA ASP A 113 5.61 4.54 11.65
C ASP A 113 6.14 3.31 12.42
N VAL A 114 5.25 2.51 13.01
CA VAL A 114 5.61 1.38 13.89
C VAL A 114 5.02 0.05 13.48
N THR A 115 3.99 0.03 12.63
CA THR A 115 3.31 -1.20 12.20
C THR A 115 3.22 -1.34 10.68
N ARG A 116 3.27 -2.59 10.23
CA ARG A 116 2.79 -3.04 8.92
C ARG A 116 1.70 -4.07 9.18
N GLU A 117 0.43 -3.67 9.06
CA GLU A 117 -0.74 -4.50 9.32
C GLU A 117 -1.21 -5.17 8.02
N ASP A 118 -1.48 -6.48 8.08
CA ASP A 118 -2.06 -7.25 6.96
C ASP A 118 -3.59 -7.19 7.04
N LEU A 119 -4.22 -6.65 5.99
CA LEU A 119 -5.67 -6.51 5.87
C LEU A 119 -6.34 -7.79 5.32
N GLY A 120 -5.55 -8.79 4.93
CA GLY A 120 -6.02 -10.02 4.31
C GLY A 120 -5.96 -9.99 2.79
N VAL A 121 -6.56 -11.03 2.19
CA VAL A 121 -6.67 -11.16 0.73
C VAL A 121 -7.61 -10.09 0.19
N TYR A 122 -7.17 -9.41 -0.86
CA TYR A 122 -8.03 -8.50 -1.62
C TYR A 122 -8.78 -9.29 -2.69
N ASP A 123 -10.11 -9.32 -2.57
CA ASP A 123 -11.03 -10.03 -3.47
C ASP A 123 -11.88 -9.09 -4.34
N GLY A 124 -11.63 -7.78 -4.26
CA GLY A 124 -12.30 -6.78 -5.08
C GLY A 124 -11.82 -6.77 -6.54
N ASP A 125 -12.58 -6.08 -7.38
CA ASP A 125 -12.21 -5.88 -8.79
C ASP A 125 -10.99 -4.94 -8.92
N MET A 126 -10.12 -5.22 -9.89
CA MET A 126 -8.91 -4.42 -10.16
C MET A 126 -9.19 -3.17 -11.02
N ASP A 127 -10.44 -2.74 -11.13
CA ASP A 127 -10.80 -1.49 -11.78
C ASP A 127 -10.56 -0.29 -10.85
N LEU A 128 -10.35 0.90 -11.44
CA LEU A 128 -9.96 2.08 -10.68
C LEU A 128 -10.98 2.49 -9.61
N GLN A 129 -12.27 2.27 -9.84
CA GLN A 129 -13.31 2.66 -8.89
C GLN A 129 -13.25 1.77 -7.64
N SER A 130 -13.17 0.45 -7.82
CA SER A 130 -13.08 -0.52 -6.73
C SER A 130 -11.82 -0.32 -5.88
N ILE A 131 -10.68 -0.07 -6.56
CA ILE A 131 -9.41 0.23 -5.91
C ILE A 131 -9.48 1.52 -5.08
N ARG A 132 -10.06 2.57 -5.66
CA ARG A 132 -10.23 3.86 -4.99
C ARG A 132 -11.09 3.73 -3.73
N ILE A 133 -12.22 3.04 -3.81
CA ILE A 133 -13.13 2.83 -2.68
C ILE A 133 -12.38 2.12 -1.55
N PHE A 134 -11.74 0.99 -1.85
CA PHE A 134 -10.96 0.22 -0.88
C PHE A 134 -9.95 1.08 -0.12
N PHE A 135 -9.14 1.86 -0.84
CA PHE A 135 -8.12 2.68 -0.19
C PHE A 135 -8.71 3.81 0.64
N LEU A 136 -9.70 4.54 0.12
CA LEU A 136 -10.29 5.67 0.84
C LEU A 136 -11.05 5.22 2.09
N GLU A 137 -11.80 4.12 2.02
CA GLU A 137 -12.47 3.53 3.17
C GLU A 137 -11.46 3.08 4.21
N THR A 138 -10.40 2.38 3.81
CA THR A 138 -9.33 1.96 4.72
C THR A 138 -8.69 3.16 5.43
N VAL A 139 -8.42 4.25 4.72
CA VAL A 139 -7.85 5.48 5.32
C VAL A 139 -8.84 6.14 6.27
N CYS A 140 -10.11 6.26 5.88
CA CYS A 140 -11.14 6.85 6.72
C CYS A 140 -11.35 6.05 8.00
N ASP A 141 -11.44 4.72 7.91
CA ASP A 141 -11.58 3.83 9.06
C ASP A 141 -10.36 3.89 9.98
N THR A 142 -9.14 3.91 9.40
CA THR A 142 -7.90 3.96 10.18
C THR A 142 -7.79 5.23 11.03
N PHE A 143 -8.32 6.35 10.57
CA PHE A 143 -8.26 7.65 11.26
C PHE A 143 -9.60 8.11 11.87
N ASP A 144 -10.64 7.27 11.83
CA ASP A 144 -12.01 7.62 12.26
C ASP A 144 -12.54 8.91 11.60
N ILE A 145 -12.31 9.06 10.30
CA ILE A 145 -12.71 10.24 9.51
C ILE A 145 -14.14 10.05 9.00
N LEU A 146 -15.05 10.87 9.52
CA LEU A 146 -16.47 10.82 9.15
C LEU A 146 -16.83 11.66 7.92
N SER A 147 -15.94 12.55 7.48
CA SER A 147 -16.16 13.38 6.30
C SER A 147 -15.93 12.60 5.02
N GLU A 148 -16.80 12.76 4.03
CA GLU A 148 -16.61 12.15 2.71
C GLU A 148 -15.31 12.62 2.05
N PRO A 149 -14.55 11.70 1.41
CA PRO A 149 -13.39 12.05 0.61
C PRO A 149 -13.75 12.98 -0.57
N VAL A 150 -12.95 14.02 -0.76
CA VAL A 150 -13.15 14.98 -1.87
C VAL A 150 -11.96 14.93 -2.82
N GLN A 151 -12.22 14.68 -4.10
CA GLN A 151 -11.19 14.70 -5.13
C GLN A 151 -10.64 16.12 -5.31
N VAL A 152 -9.31 16.25 -5.30
CA VAL A 152 -8.64 17.51 -5.63
C VAL A 152 -8.59 17.60 -7.15
N THR A 153 -9.46 18.43 -7.72
CA THR A 153 -9.39 18.79 -9.13
C THR A 153 -8.28 19.83 -9.29
N MET A 154 -7.24 19.51 -10.07
CA MET A 154 -6.24 20.48 -10.51
C MET A 154 -6.76 21.32 -11.68
#